data_AF-A0A1F6TW04-F1
#
_entry.id   AF-A0A1F6TW04-F1
#
_cell.length_a   1.000
_cell.length_b   1.000
_cell.length_c   1.000
_cell.angle_alpha   90.00
_cell.angle_beta   90.00
_cell.angle_gamma   90.00
#
_symmetry.space_group_name_H-M   'P 1'
#
loop_
_entity.id
_entity.type
_entity.pdbx_description
1 polymer ?
#
loop_
_entity_poly.entity_id
_entity_poly.type
_entity_poly.pdbx_seq_one_letter_code
_entity_poly.pdbx_strand_id
1 'polypeptide(L)' 'MAQVLVRDLDRTVIERLKARAQQHGRSLQVELKTILEQATRTNAVVAGRIAARLRKKLAGRAHTDSAKLLAEDRNR' A
#
# COMPACT_ATOMS: atom_id res chain seq x y z
N MET A 1 26.75 0.21 4.96
CA MET A 1 25.85 0.31 6.14
C MET A 1 25.54 1.78 6.37
N ALA A 2 24.28 2.14 6.52
CA ALA A 2 23.86 3.51 6.83
C ALA A 2 23.02 3.47 8.11
N GLN A 3 23.24 4.44 8.99
CA GLN A 3 22.48 4.60 10.22
C GLN A 3 21.77 5.95 10.19
N VAL A 4 20.52 5.98 10.65
CA VAL A 4 19.70 7.19 10.72
C VAL A 4 19.27 7.38 12.17
N LEU A 5 19.58 8.54 12.74
CA LEU A 5 19.10 8.93 14.06
C LEU A 5 17.95 9.92 13.88
N VAL A 6 16.76 9.54 14.34
CA VAL A 6 15.59 10.43 14.41
C VAL A 6 15.49 10.92 15.85
N ARG A 7 15.70 12.23 16.06
CA ARG A 7 15.59 12.87 17.38
C ARG A 7 14.17 13.37 17.61
N ASP A 8 13.84 13.56 18.89
CA ASP A 8 12.60 14.22 19.33
C ASP A 8 11.32 13.58 18.79
N LEU A 9 11.33 12.25 18.64
CA LEU A 9 10.15 11.52 18.21
C LEU A 9 9.15 11.40 19.38
N ASP A 10 7.90 11.78 19.11
CA ASP A 10 6.83 11.70 20.10
C ASP A 10 6.70 10.27 20.64
N ARG A 11 6.61 10.14 21.97
CA ARG A 11 6.50 8.86 22.65
C ARG A 11 5.29 8.05 22.19
N THR A 12 4.17 8.72 21.89
CA THR A 12 2.96 8.06 21.37
C THR A 12 3.19 7.41 20.01
N VAL A 13 4.06 7.99 19.17
CA VAL A 13 4.44 7.43 17.87
C VAL A 13 5.28 6.17 18.07
N ILE A 14 6.23 6.20 19.00
CA ILE A 14 7.07 5.03 19.32
C ILE A 14 6.20 3.85 19.79
N GLU A 15 5.24 4.09 20.69
CA GLU A 15 4.37 3.03 21.20
C GLU A 15 3.47 2.42 20.12
N ARG A 16 2.92 3.25 19.21
CA ARG A 16 2.17 2.76 18.04
C ARG A 16 3.05 1.91 17.12
N LEU A 17 4.29 2.32 16.88
CA LEU A 17 5.23 1.56 16.05
C LEU A 17 5.64 0.23 16.69
N LYS A 18 5.82 0.18 18.01
CA LYS A 18 6.07 -1.06 18.74
C LYS A 18 4.89 -2.03 18.64
N ALA A 19 3.67 -1.55 18.89
CA ALA A 19 2.47 -2.35 18.77
C ALA A 19 2.33 -2.93 17.35
N ARG A 20 2.56 -2.10 16.33
CA ARG A 20 2.55 -2.53 14.92
C ARG A 20 3.63 -3.57 14.61
N ALA A 21 4.85 -3.36 15.10
CA ALA A 21 5.95 -4.32 14.92
C ALA A 21 5.60 -5.68 15.55
N GLN A 22 4.99 -5.67 16.73
CA GLN A 22 4.55 -6.89 17.42
C GLN A 22 3.42 -7.61 16.70
N GLN A 23 2.43 -6.88 16.16
CA GLN A 23 1.39 -7.45 15.30
C GLN A 23 1.97 -8.12 14.04
N HIS A 24 3.04 -7.56 13.48
CA HIS A 24 3.73 -8.12 12.32
C HIS A 24 4.77 -9.19 12.67
N GLY A 25 4.94 -9.54 13.96
CA GLY A 25 5.89 -10.56 14.40
C GLY A 25 7.36 -10.21 14.12
N ARG A 26 7.71 -8.93 14.10
CA ARG A 26 9.06 -8.46 13.76
C ARG A 26 9.57 -7.39 14.73
N SER A 27 10.89 -7.17 14.75
CA SER A 27 11.47 -6.16 15.60
C SER A 27 11.09 -4.74 15.14
N LEU A 28 11.12 -3.78 16.08
CA LEU A 28 10.87 -2.37 15.79
C LEU A 28 11.81 -1.84 14.70
N GLN A 29 13.08 -2.23 14.72
CA GLN A 29 14.06 -1.84 13.70
C GLN A 29 13.64 -2.33 12.30
N VAL A 30 13.18 -3.58 12.18
CA VAL A 30 12.73 -4.15 10.90
C VAL A 30 11.45 -3.47 10.42
N GLU A 31 10.53 -3.15 11.32
CA GLU A 31 9.32 -2.35 11.02
C GLU A 31 9.72 -0.97 10.45
N LEU A 32 10.58 -0.23 11.13
CA LEU A 32 11.05 1.09 10.66
C LEU A 32 11.77 1.00 9.31
N LYS A 33 12.67 0.02 9.14
CA LYS A 33 13.33 -0.22 7.85
C LYS A 33 12.31 -0.44 6.75
N THR A 34 11.32 -1.29 7.00
CA THR A 34 10.27 -1.58 6.02
C THR A 34 9.45 -0.34 5.68
N ILE A 35 9.07 0.46 6.68
CA ILE A 35 8.32 1.71 6.46
C ILE A 35 9.12 2.67 5.58
N LEU A 36 10.42 2.84 5.85
CA LEU A 36 11.29 3.71 5.06
C LEU A 36 11.43 3.20 3.62
N GLU A 37 11.62 1.89 3.42
CA GLU A 37 11.70 1.29 2.09
C GLU A 37 10.36 1.36 1.32
N GLN A 38 9.23 1.24 2.02
CA GLN A 38 7.91 1.38 1.41
C GLN A 38 7.60 2.85 1.07
N ALA A 39 8.02 3.78 1.92
CA ALA A 39 7.83 5.21 1.69
C ALA A 39 8.59 5.69 0.44
N THR A 40 9.76 5.11 0.15
CA THR A 40 10.50 5.42 -1.08
C THR A 40 9.89 4.77 -2.33
N ARG A 41 9.27 3.59 -2.19
CA ARG A 41 8.56 2.91 -3.30
C ARG A 41 7.23 3.57 -3.63
N THR A 42 6.54 4.11 -2.62
CA THR A 42 5.23 4.72 -2.79
C THR A 42 5.37 6.15 -3.30
N ASN A 43 5.70 6.27 -4.58
CA ASN A 43 5.52 7.53 -5.28
C ASN A 43 4.01 7.66 -5.55
N ALA A 44 3.23 8.07 -4.55
CA ALA A 44 1.76 8.14 -4.61
C ALA A 44 1.27 8.96 -5.82
N VAL A 45 2.09 9.93 -6.24
CA VAL A 45 1.92 10.69 -7.48
C VAL A 45 1.92 9.78 -8.72
N VAL A 46 2.81 8.80 -8.78
CA VAL A 46 2.91 7.82 -9.88
C VAL A 46 1.71 6.88 -9.87
N ALA A 47 1.31 6.36 -8.70
CA ALA A 47 0.12 5.50 -8.58
C ALA A 47 -1.15 6.24 -9.02
N GLY A 48 -1.33 7.49 -8.59
CA GLY A 48 -2.43 8.35 -9.02
C GLY A 48 -2.42 8.61 -10.53
N ARG A 49 -1.25 8.90 -11.12
CA ARG A 49 -1.09 9.09 -12.58
C ARG A 49 -1.42 7.82 -13.37
N ILE A 50 -0.97 6.65 -12.91
CA ILE A 50 -1.29 5.37 -13.57
C ILE A 50 -2.79 5.10 -13.49
N ALA A 51 -3.40 5.28 -12.32
CA ALA A 51 -4.84 5.11 -12.14
C ALA A 51 -5.65 6.09 -13.01
N ALA A 52 -5.24 7.36 -13.09
CA ALA A 52 -5.88 8.35 -13.96
C ALA A 52 -5.74 7.99 -15.45
N ARG A 53 -4.57 7.51 -15.88
CA ARG A 53 -4.32 7.03 -17.24
C ARG A 53 -5.20 5.81 -17.57
N LEU A 54 -5.34 4.88 -16.62
CA LEU A 54 -6.18 3.70 -16.79
C LEU A 54 -7.65 4.10 -16.89
N ARG A 55 -8.14 4.98 -16.00
CA ARG A 55 -9.50 5.53 -16.09
C ARG A 55 -9.77 6.21 -17.43
N LYS A 56 -8.83 7.01 -17.95
CA LYS A 56 -8.98 7.64 -19.28
C LYS A 56 -9.05 6.60 -20.41
N LYS A 57 -8.28 5.51 -20.33
CA LYS A 57 -8.32 4.42 -21.32
C LYS A 57 -9.60 3.58 -21.25
N LEU A 58 -10.17 3.44 -20.06
CA LEU A 58 -11.41 2.67 -19.84
C LEU A 58 -12.68 3.52 -19.99
N ALA A 59 -12.56 4.85 -19.99
CA ALA A 59 -13.67 5.77 -20.21
C ALA A 59 -14.27 5.60 -21.62
N GLY A 60 -15.60 5.66 -21.71
CA GLY A 60 -16.32 5.55 -22.99
C GLY A 60 -16.47 4.13 -23.53
N ARG A 61 -16.04 3.10 -22.79
CA ARG A 61 -16.30 1.69 -23.13
C ARG A 61 -17.45 1.16 -22.29
N ALA A 62 -18.38 0.47 -22.93
CA ALA A 62 -19.32 -0.39 -22.23
C ALA A 62 -18.53 -1.57 -21.64
N HIS A 63 -18.51 -1.67 -20.32
CA HIS A 63 -17.91 -2.82 -19.62
C HIS A 63 -19.04 -3.75 -19.24
N THR A 64 -18.94 -5.00 -19.66
CA THR A 64 -19.88 -6.04 -19.23
C THR A 64 -19.70 -6.30 -17.74
N ASP A 65 -20.81 -6.42 -17.02
CA ASP A 65 -20.79 -6.76 -15.60
C ASP A 65 -20.12 -8.13 -15.41
N SER A 66 -18.96 -8.14 -14.75
CA SER A 66 -18.20 -9.36 -14.50
C SER A 66 -18.97 -10.35 -13.62
N ALA A 67 -19.89 -9.88 -12.78
CA ALA A 67 -20.74 -10.75 -11.98
C ALA A 67 -21.69 -11.58 -12.87
N LYS A 68 -22.18 -11.03 -13.98
CA LYS A 68 -23.02 -11.75 -14.95
C LYS A 68 -22.23 -12.81 -15.70
N LEU A 69 -21.04 -12.45 -16.18
CA LEU A 69 -20.15 -13.40 -16.87
C LEU A 69 -19.77 -14.59 -15.98
N LEU A 70 -19.48 -14.33 -14.69
CA LEU A 70 -19.18 -15.38 -13.71
C LEU A 70 -20.41 -16.23 -13.33
N ALA A 71 -21.62 -15.71 -13.47
CA ALA A 71 -22.84 -16.48 -13.25
C ALA A 71 -23.16 -17.40 -14.44
N GLU A 72 -22.97 -16.91 -15.67
CA GLU A 72 -23.10 -17.70 -16.89
C GLU A 72 -22.11 -18.87 -16.93
N ASP A 73 -20.85 -18.63 -16.56
CA ASP A 73 -19.81 -19.68 -16.52
C ASP A 73 -20.10 -20.77 -15.46
N ARG A 74 -20.68 -20.39 -14.32
CA ARG A 74 -21.09 -21.35 -13.27
C ARG A 74 -22.28 -22.23 -13.65
N ASN A 75 -23.02 -21.85 -14.69
CA ASN A 75 -24.19 -22.59 -15.17
C ASN A 75 -23.86 -23.47 -16.40
N ARG A 76 -22.57 -23.62 -16.77
CA ARG A 76 -22.06 -24.56 -17.78
C ARG A 76 -21.56 -25.85 -17.16
#